data_AF-A0A963RB88-F1
#
_entry.id   AF-A0A963RB88-F1
#
_cell.length_a   1.000
_cell.length_b   1.000
_cell.length_c   1.000
_cell.angle_alpha   90.00
_cell.angle_beta   90.00
_cell.angle_gamma   90.00
#
_symmetry.space_group_name_H-M   'P 1'
#
loop_
_entity.id
_entity.type
_entity.pdbx_description
1 polymer ?
#
loop_
_entity_poly.entity_id
_entity_poly.type
_entity_poly.pdbx_seq_one_letter_code
_entity_poly.pdbx_strand_id
1 'polypeptide(L)'
;MPTVAIFVEDPSLVPYDVVVTTVTKNGEESSDYLGRNWTVEIDFEKLEVLRVIARNHWSFEINQTNFHSVASSRSILLKQITRTQWEKFGLKSKELLKKDNAIRIGVADCGFAHGFDGLNIYDANANIVPRDQFPDFSHGSRVMRVIDGKSNKSHIGGGILKNVEIDFIDIGHMINGIETWDPTKLSAAVQLFIDVFDVNLINLSGGIIPNLRLTDIPDLHPYSAMKDSVEEAFENGVVCICAIGNSHKLRSFYPASDAATIGVGAAGRMGISPFPNLGSLYEVRAAQHGLTSCGDADCADFYASPENSRGSGLDCLAPGVALPICVDDGAVFDYTGSSFATPIVTAALAAALDGDETYWMKAGFARAEYVKKKLASLCQDMGLSVDVQGHGLILISG
;
A
#
# COMPACT_ATOMS: atom_id res chain seq x y z
N MET A 1 25.09 12.11 26.13
CA MET A 1 24.48 11.71 24.85
C MET A 1 23.36 12.70 24.57
N PRO A 2 23.15 13.14 23.32
CA PRO A 2 21.98 13.94 23.01
C PRO A 2 20.73 13.07 23.19
N THR A 3 19.62 13.70 23.58
CA THR A 3 18.41 13.01 24.00
C THR A 3 17.22 13.55 23.19
N VAL A 4 16.37 12.66 22.66
CA VAL A 4 15.13 13.05 21.98
C VAL A 4 13.97 12.82 22.93
N ALA A 5 13.25 13.88 23.25
CA ALA A 5 12.00 13.79 23.98
C ALA A 5 10.84 13.82 22.97
N ILE A 6 9.99 12.81 23.01
CA ILE A 6 8.83 12.67 22.12
C ILE A 6 7.59 13.11 22.90
N PHE A 7 6.96 14.20 22.46
CA PHE A 7 5.75 14.74 23.07
C PHE A 7 4.55 14.51 22.14
N VAL A 8 3.46 14.00 22.70
CA VAL A 8 2.21 13.82 21.98
C VAL A 8 1.24 14.91 22.40
N GLU A 9 0.61 15.59 21.42
CA GLU A 9 -0.20 16.80 21.63
C GLU A 9 -1.38 16.57 22.59
N ASP A 10 -1.97 15.37 22.58
CA ASP A 10 -2.95 14.92 23.56
C ASP A 10 -2.58 13.54 24.13
N PRO A 11 -1.90 13.47 25.30
CA PRO A 11 -1.47 12.20 25.89
C PRO A 11 -2.63 11.35 26.41
N SER A 12 -3.85 11.90 26.53
CA SER A 12 -5.04 11.13 26.94
C SER A 12 -5.56 10.21 25.82
N LEU A 13 -5.20 10.52 24.56
CA LEU A 13 -5.58 9.79 23.35
C LEU A 13 -4.53 8.79 22.86
N VAL A 14 -3.49 8.52 23.66
CA VAL A 14 -2.44 7.54 23.34
C VAL A 14 -2.60 6.31 24.24
N PRO A 15 -3.33 5.28 23.79
CA PRO A 15 -3.15 3.93 24.31
C PRO A 15 -1.85 3.39 23.68
N TYR A 16 -0.84 3.22 24.52
CA TYR A 16 0.26 2.26 24.49
C TYR A 16 1.16 1.99 23.25
N ASP A 17 0.91 2.56 22.07
CA ASP A 17 1.67 2.15 20.87
C ASP A 17 2.33 3.33 20.13
N VAL A 18 3.38 3.89 20.72
CA VAL A 18 4.39 4.65 19.96
C VAL A 18 5.49 3.67 19.58
N VAL A 19 5.63 3.37 18.30
CA VAL A 19 6.74 2.55 17.81
C VAL A 19 7.87 3.48 17.42
N VAL A 20 9.02 3.31 18.06
CA VAL A 20 10.24 4.00 17.68
C VAL A 20 11.15 3.01 17.00
N THR A 21 11.41 3.26 15.72
CA THR A 21 12.37 2.49 14.93
C THR A 21 13.63 3.30 14.77
N THR A 22 14.76 2.72 15.18
CA THR A 22 16.09 3.28 14.96
C THR A 22 16.84 2.46 13.91
N VAL A 23 17.36 3.15 12.91
CA VAL A 23 18.23 2.56 11.88
C VAL A 23 19.65 3.08 12.09
N THR A 24 20.60 2.18 12.25
CA THR A 24 22.02 2.52 12.40
C THR A 24 22.69 2.71 11.03
N LYS A 25 23.86 3.36 11.00
CA LYS A 25 24.69 3.52 9.80
C LYS A 25 25.07 2.20 9.09
N ASN A 26 24.99 1.08 9.81
CA ASN A 26 25.27 -0.24 9.26
C ASN A 26 24.02 -0.91 8.68
N GLY A 27 22.87 -0.22 8.66
CA GLY A 27 21.59 -0.75 8.22
C GLY A 27 20.90 -1.67 9.23
N GLU A 28 21.38 -1.72 10.48
CA GLU A 28 20.70 -2.49 11.54
C GLU A 28 19.46 -1.71 12.01
N GLU A 29 18.31 -2.37 12.01
CA GLU A 29 17.04 -1.81 12.48
C GLU A 29 16.65 -2.42 13.83
N SER A 30 16.25 -1.58 14.78
CA SER A 30 15.59 -2.00 16.02
C SER A 30 14.32 -1.21 16.25
N SER A 31 13.28 -1.87 16.74
CA SER A 31 11.99 -1.23 17.05
C SER A 31 11.61 -1.48 18.50
N ASP A 32 11.31 -0.39 19.21
CA ASP A 32 10.86 -0.43 20.59
C ASP A 32 9.43 0.11 20.70
N TYR A 33 8.60 -0.56 21.49
CA TYR A 33 7.25 -0.13 21.82
C TYR A 33 7.27 0.73 23.08
N LEU A 34 6.79 1.96 22.94
CA LEU A 34 6.80 2.98 23.98
C LEU A 34 5.35 3.28 24.41
N GLY A 35 5.05 3.16 25.71
CA GLY A 35 3.80 3.58 26.41
C GLY A 35 3.56 5.11 26.51
N ARG A 36 3.44 5.76 27.70
CA ARG A 36 3.16 7.22 27.82
C ARG A 36 4.35 8.08 28.28
N ASN A 37 4.64 9.17 27.55
CA ASN A 37 5.72 10.18 27.76
C ASN A 37 7.14 9.60 27.77
N TRP A 38 7.89 9.80 26.68
CA TRP A 38 9.20 9.15 26.49
C TRP A 38 10.33 10.11 26.21
N THR A 39 11.44 9.74 26.81
CA THR A 39 12.76 10.26 26.53
C THR A 39 13.55 9.10 25.96
N VAL A 40 13.85 9.13 24.67
CA VAL A 40 14.70 8.13 24.03
C VAL A 40 16.12 8.71 24.02
N GLU A 41 17.02 8.06 24.74
CA GLU A 41 18.45 8.33 24.60
C GLU A 41 18.95 7.66 23.33
N ILE A 42 19.49 8.45 22.41
CA ILE A 42 19.95 7.95 21.12
C ILE A 42 21.42 8.29 20.96
N ASP A 43 22.21 7.27 20.61
CA ASP A 43 23.60 7.46 20.20
C ASP A 43 23.64 7.99 18.76
N PHE A 44 23.66 9.32 18.63
CA PHE A 44 23.65 10.02 17.35
C PHE A 44 24.84 9.74 16.45
N GLU A 45 25.95 9.24 16.98
CA GLU A 45 27.10 8.87 16.15
C GLU A 45 26.81 7.62 15.32
N LYS A 46 25.92 6.76 15.83
CA LYS A 46 25.51 5.49 15.21
C LYS A 46 24.19 5.58 14.46
N LEU A 47 23.34 6.53 14.82
CA LEU A 47 22.02 6.74 14.20
C LEU A 47 22.14 7.30 12.78
N GLU A 48 21.49 6.65 11.83
CA GLU A 48 21.26 7.17 10.48
C GLU A 48 19.87 7.80 10.38
N VAL A 49 18.84 7.07 10.86
CA VAL A 49 17.43 7.48 10.82
C VAL A 49 16.71 7.10 12.12
N LEU A 50 15.90 8.03 12.65
CA LEU A 50 14.89 7.79 13.68
C LEU A 50 13.51 7.95 13.06
N ARG A 51 12.68 6.91 13.16
CA ARG A 51 11.27 6.96 12.75
C ARG A 51 10.38 6.77 13.96
N VAL A 52 9.37 7.62 14.09
CA VAL A 52 8.36 7.58 15.15
C VAL A 52 7.01 7.40 14.50
N ILE A 53 6.38 6.26 14.73
CA ILE A 53 5.01 5.99 14.27
C ILE A 53 4.14 6.04 15.51
N ALA A 54 3.12 6.90 15.48
CA ALA A 54 2.25 7.10 16.63
C ALA A 54 0.80 6.99 16.24
N ARG A 55 0.09 6.19 17.03
CA ARG A 55 -1.35 6.02 16.95
C ARG A 55 -2.08 7.38 17.02
N ASN A 56 -3.04 7.59 16.14
CA ASN A 56 -3.84 8.81 15.96
C ASN A 56 -3.05 10.08 15.58
N HIS A 57 -1.77 9.97 15.28
CA HIS A 57 -0.92 11.10 14.96
C HIS A 57 -0.09 10.83 13.71
N TRP A 58 0.37 11.90 13.06
CA TRP A 58 1.24 11.77 11.89
C TRP A 58 2.61 11.22 12.27
N SER A 59 3.11 10.26 11.48
CA SER A 59 4.43 9.66 11.64
C SER A 59 5.53 10.67 11.39
N PHE A 60 6.65 10.53 12.09
CA PHE A 60 7.79 11.43 12.03
C PHE A 60 9.04 10.67 11.59
N GLU A 61 9.90 11.30 10.81
CA GLU A 61 11.22 10.77 10.47
C GLU A 61 12.27 11.85 10.62
N ILE A 62 13.41 11.48 11.19
CA ILE A 62 14.57 12.35 11.35
C ILE A 62 15.82 11.61 10.92
N ASN A 63 16.56 12.24 10.03
CA ASN A 63 17.82 11.76 9.49
C ASN A 63 19.00 12.53 10.08
N GLN A 64 20.17 11.90 10.14
CA GLN A 64 21.37 12.40 10.83
C GLN A 64 21.83 13.80 10.36
N THR A 65 21.65 14.13 9.08
CA THR A 65 21.97 15.46 8.52
C THR A 65 21.18 16.59 9.17
N ASN A 66 19.99 16.31 9.70
CA ASN A 66 19.16 17.28 10.42
C ASN A 66 19.58 17.48 11.90
N PHE A 67 20.55 16.71 12.40
CA PHE A 67 20.99 16.71 13.80
C PHE A 67 22.33 17.39 14.07
N HIS A 68 23.25 17.45 13.09
CA HIS A 68 24.63 17.94 13.32
C HIS A 68 24.74 19.41 13.77
N SER A 69 23.65 20.19 13.77
CA SER A 69 23.66 21.61 14.13
C SER A 69 23.31 21.91 15.60
N VAL A 70 22.99 20.94 16.46
CA VAL A 70 22.43 21.27 17.80
C VAL A 70 23.00 20.40 18.93
N ALA A 71 23.69 21.03 19.87
CA ALA A 71 24.23 20.42 21.10
C ALA A 71 23.18 20.19 22.21
N SER A 72 21.88 20.25 21.89
CA SER A 72 20.79 20.24 22.88
C SER A 72 19.64 19.31 22.48
N SER A 73 18.88 18.90 23.52
CA SER A 73 17.66 18.09 23.43
C SER A 73 16.64 18.66 22.43
N ARG A 74 15.98 17.80 21.67
CA ARG A 74 14.84 18.17 20.80
C ARG A 74 13.53 17.61 21.33
N SER A 75 12.48 18.42 21.20
CA SER A 75 11.09 18.03 21.47
C SER A 75 10.36 17.91 20.13
N ILE A 76 9.66 16.80 19.91
CA ILE A 76 8.84 16.59 18.72
C ILE A 76 7.38 16.61 19.16
N LEU A 77 6.56 17.45 18.53
CA LEU A 77 5.11 17.46 18.73
C LEU A 77 4.44 16.66 17.61
N LEU A 78 3.80 15.55 17.97
CA LEU A 78 3.02 14.76 17.02
C LEU A 78 1.62 15.37 16.90
N LYS A 79 1.19 15.68 15.67
CA LYS A 79 -0.14 16.26 15.39
C LYS A 79 -1.16 15.18 15.08
N GLN A 80 -2.41 15.41 15.49
CA GLN A 80 -3.49 14.44 15.30
C GLN A 80 -3.89 14.26 13.81
N ILE A 81 -4.20 13.03 13.44
CA ILE A 81 -4.84 12.68 12.17
C ILE A 81 -6.35 12.93 12.31
N THR A 82 -6.96 13.61 11.34
CA THR A 82 -8.38 14.01 11.39
C THR A 82 -9.22 13.24 10.40
N ARG A 83 -10.51 13.08 10.72
CA ARG A 83 -11.46 12.24 9.97
C ARG A 83 -11.63 12.64 8.51
N THR A 84 -11.49 13.93 8.20
CA THR A 84 -11.67 14.49 6.85
C THR A 84 -10.47 14.28 5.93
N GLN A 85 -9.35 13.72 6.42
CA GLN A 85 -8.12 13.65 5.62
C GLN A 85 -8.20 12.63 4.48
N TRP A 86 -9.02 11.57 4.60
CA TRP A 86 -9.22 10.60 3.52
C TRP A 86 -9.75 11.26 2.23
N GLU A 87 -10.76 12.11 2.36
CA GLU A 87 -11.36 12.85 1.24
C GLU A 87 -10.36 13.85 0.61
N LYS A 88 -9.40 14.35 1.40
CA LYS A 88 -8.35 15.23 0.90
C LYS A 88 -7.40 14.53 -0.07
N PHE A 89 -7.34 13.21 -0.09
CA PHE A 89 -6.61 12.47 -1.13
C PHE A 89 -7.41 12.29 -2.43
N GLY A 90 -8.60 12.90 -2.53
CA GLY A 90 -9.49 12.71 -3.68
C GLY A 90 -10.17 11.33 -3.68
N LEU A 91 -10.16 10.64 -2.54
CA LEU A 91 -10.75 9.32 -2.39
C LEU A 91 -12.17 9.45 -1.88
N LYS A 92 -13.14 8.98 -2.68
CA LYS A 92 -14.56 8.93 -2.32
C LYS A 92 -15.02 7.49 -2.26
N SER A 93 -15.89 7.19 -1.30
CA SER A 93 -16.51 5.87 -1.25
C SER A 93 -17.46 5.69 -2.44
N LYS A 94 -17.43 4.53 -3.08
CA LYS A 94 -18.37 4.13 -4.13
C LYS A 94 -19.16 2.90 -3.68
N GLU A 95 -20.45 2.90 -3.97
CA GLU A 95 -21.29 1.72 -3.77
C GLU A 95 -21.39 0.96 -5.09
N LEU A 96 -21.01 -0.31 -5.07
CA LEU A 96 -21.16 -1.19 -6.24
C LEU A 96 -22.62 -1.66 -6.38
N LEU A 97 -23.04 -1.85 -7.63
CA LEU A 97 -24.33 -2.38 -8.01
C LEU A 97 -24.46 -3.83 -7.51
N LYS A 98 -25.51 -4.10 -6.73
CA LYS A 98 -25.89 -5.48 -6.38
C LYS A 98 -26.60 -6.13 -7.56
N LYS A 99 -25.84 -6.74 -8.46
CA LYS A 99 -26.35 -7.48 -9.64
C LYS A 99 -25.70 -8.86 -9.69
N ASP A 100 -26.32 -9.76 -10.46
CA ASP A 100 -25.79 -11.11 -10.71
C ASP A 100 -24.39 -11.10 -11.35
N ASN A 101 -23.98 -9.98 -11.96
CA ASN A 101 -22.63 -9.75 -12.50
C ASN A 101 -21.93 -8.61 -11.74
N ALA A 102 -21.76 -8.76 -10.43
CA ALA A 102 -20.98 -7.82 -9.63
C ALA A 102 -19.47 -8.07 -9.82
N ILE A 103 -18.66 -7.03 -9.72
CA ILE A 103 -17.20 -7.18 -9.71
C ILE A 103 -16.76 -7.87 -8.41
N ARG A 104 -16.05 -8.99 -8.55
CA ARG A 104 -15.39 -9.74 -7.47
C ARG A 104 -13.90 -9.44 -7.45
N ILE A 105 -13.33 -9.28 -6.25
CA ILE A 105 -11.90 -8.96 -6.06
C ILE A 105 -11.23 -10.10 -5.30
N GLY A 106 -10.14 -10.64 -5.85
CA GLY A 106 -9.19 -11.46 -5.12
C GLY A 106 -8.14 -10.61 -4.43
N VAL A 107 -7.79 -10.92 -3.19
CA VAL A 107 -6.66 -10.28 -2.48
C VAL A 107 -5.73 -11.36 -1.96
N ALA A 108 -4.49 -11.40 -2.48
CA ALA A 108 -3.44 -12.23 -1.90
C ALA A 108 -2.48 -11.34 -1.12
N ASP A 109 -2.47 -11.50 0.20
CA ASP A 109 -1.60 -10.76 1.12
C ASP A 109 -1.41 -11.58 2.41
N CYS A 110 -0.84 -10.99 3.46
CA CYS A 110 -0.68 -11.65 4.75
C CYS A 110 -2.00 -11.66 5.54
N GLY A 111 -2.39 -12.81 6.08
CA GLY A 111 -3.63 -12.99 6.83
C GLY A 111 -3.75 -12.09 8.07
N PHE A 112 -4.95 -12.03 8.67
CA PHE A 112 -5.25 -11.14 9.81
C PHE A 112 -6.25 -11.74 10.79
N ALA A 113 -6.12 -11.35 12.07
CA ALA A 113 -6.97 -11.89 13.14
C ALA A 113 -8.35 -11.25 13.24
N HIS A 114 -8.41 -9.94 13.01
CA HIS A 114 -9.58 -9.12 13.36
C HIS A 114 -10.02 -8.22 12.20
N GLY A 115 -11.24 -7.70 12.34
CA GLY A 115 -11.92 -6.94 11.30
C GLY A 115 -12.66 -7.82 10.28
N PHE A 116 -13.45 -7.19 9.40
CA PHE A 116 -14.10 -7.86 8.25
C PHE A 116 -14.98 -9.06 8.61
N ASP A 117 -15.97 -8.85 9.47
CA ASP A 117 -16.93 -9.90 9.86
C ASP A 117 -17.52 -10.61 8.63
N GLY A 118 -17.44 -11.94 8.59
CA GLY A 118 -18.00 -12.77 7.51
C GLY A 118 -17.08 -13.02 6.31
N LEU A 119 -15.88 -12.44 6.26
CA LEU A 119 -14.88 -12.74 5.23
C LEU A 119 -14.10 -14.01 5.58
N ASN A 120 -14.03 -15.00 4.70
CA ASN A 120 -13.13 -16.14 4.92
C ASN A 120 -11.71 -15.78 4.48
N ILE A 121 -10.71 -16.25 5.23
CA ILE A 121 -9.30 -16.25 4.82
C ILE A 121 -8.97 -17.66 4.39
N TYR A 122 -8.47 -17.83 3.17
CA TYR A 122 -8.08 -19.13 2.63
C TYR A 122 -6.56 -19.26 2.59
N ASP A 123 -6.04 -20.49 2.64
CA ASP A 123 -4.64 -20.76 2.28
C ASP A 123 -4.50 -21.02 0.77
N ALA A 124 -3.26 -21.26 0.32
CA ALA A 124 -2.94 -21.60 -1.06
C ALA A 124 -3.52 -22.97 -1.53
N ASN A 125 -4.23 -23.71 -0.67
CA ASN A 125 -4.92 -24.96 -0.97
C ASN A 125 -6.45 -24.83 -0.83
N ALA A 126 -6.98 -23.60 -0.75
CA ALA A 126 -8.40 -23.29 -0.56
C ALA A 126 -8.99 -23.76 0.78
N ASN A 127 -8.17 -24.06 1.78
CA ASN A 127 -8.68 -24.33 3.13
C ASN A 127 -8.95 -23.02 3.85
N ILE A 128 -10.06 -22.96 4.59
CA ILE A 128 -10.31 -21.84 5.50
C ILE A 128 -9.29 -21.89 6.64
N VAL A 129 -8.64 -20.76 6.86
CA VAL A 129 -7.60 -20.59 7.86
C VAL A 129 -8.17 -19.92 9.11
N PRO A 130 -7.96 -20.48 10.30
CA PRO A 130 -8.37 -19.84 11.55
C PRO A 130 -7.73 -18.46 11.71
N ARG A 131 -8.52 -17.46 12.10
CA ARG A 131 -8.04 -16.07 12.17
C ARG A 131 -7.11 -15.83 13.36
N ASP A 132 -7.29 -16.56 14.45
CA ASP A 132 -6.53 -16.42 15.70
C ASP A 132 -5.03 -16.74 15.58
N GLN A 133 -4.59 -17.24 14.42
CA GLN A 133 -3.17 -17.48 14.15
C GLN A 133 -2.43 -16.25 13.60
N PHE A 134 -3.14 -15.21 13.18
CA PHE A 134 -2.57 -14.04 12.52
C PHE A 134 -2.38 -12.88 13.49
N PRO A 135 -1.50 -11.90 13.20
CA PRO A 135 -1.44 -10.69 13.99
C PRO A 135 -2.67 -9.79 13.75
N ASP A 136 -3.09 -9.05 14.78
CA ASP A 136 -4.19 -8.08 14.72
C ASP A 136 -3.94 -6.99 13.67
N PHE A 137 -2.66 -6.71 13.44
CA PHE A 137 -2.22 -5.62 12.60
C PHE A 137 -1.29 -6.05 11.48
N SER A 138 -1.69 -7.09 10.73
CA SER A 138 -0.96 -7.54 9.55
C SER A 138 -0.97 -6.52 8.41
N HIS A 139 -0.06 -6.70 7.45
CA HIS A 139 -0.05 -5.96 6.20
C HIS A 139 -1.36 -6.11 5.42
N GLY A 140 -1.86 -7.35 5.26
CA GLY A 140 -3.10 -7.62 4.53
C GLY A 140 -4.33 -7.00 5.18
N SER A 141 -4.38 -6.90 6.52
CA SER A 141 -5.46 -6.17 7.20
C SER A 141 -5.52 -4.70 6.76
N ARG A 142 -4.37 -4.05 6.56
CA ARG A 142 -4.30 -2.63 6.16
C ARG A 142 -4.70 -2.45 4.71
N VAL A 143 -4.26 -3.33 3.84
CA VAL A 143 -4.65 -3.38 2.42
C VAL A 143 -6.16 -3.53 2.29
N MET A 144 -6.75 -4.48 3.01
CA MET A 144 -8.20 -4.71 3.01
C MET A 144 -8.99 -3.50 3.48
N ARG A 145 -8.49 -2.72 4.45
CA ARG A 145 -9.17 -1.50 4.94
C ARG A 145 -9.20 -0.38 3.91
N VAL A 146 -8.30 -0.39 2.92
CA VAL A 146 -8.35 0.55 1.79
C VAL A 146 -9.45 0.15 0.79
N ILE A 147 -9.66 -1.15 0.58
CA ILE A 147 -10.64 -1.66 -0.40
C ILE A 147 -12.05 -1.69 0.19
N ASP A 148 -12.27 -2.39 1.30
CA ASP A 148 -13.61 -2.71 1.81
C ASP A 148 -14.14 -1.64 2.80
N GLY A 149 -15.22 -1.00 2.39
CA GLY A 149 -15.97 -0.02 3.17
C GLY A 149 -17.00 -0.62 4.13
N LYS A 150 -17.28 -1.94 4.08
CA LYS A 150 -18.25 -2.60 4.97
C LYS A 150 -17.72 -2.76 6.39
N SER A 151 -16.43 -3.00 6.54
CA SER A 151 -15.80 -3.37 7.81
C SER A 151 -15.74 -2.22 8.83
N ASN A 152 -15.97 -0.98 8.41
CA ASN A 152 -15.68 0.18 9.25
C ASN A 152 -16.95 0.73 9.91
N LYS A 153 -17.27 0.26 11.14
CA LYS A 153 -18.28 0.89 12.01
C LYS A 153 -17.85 2.27 12.50
N SER A 154 -16.54 2.56 12.50
CA SER A 154 -15.99 3.88 12.73
C SER A 154 -16.02 4.70 11.43
N HIS A 155 -16.71 5.83 11.44
CA HIS A 155 -16.82 6.78 10.33
C HIS A 155 -15.48 7.47 9.92
N ILE A 156 -14.32 6.83 10.06
CA ILE A 156 -13.00 7.33 9.69
C ILE A 156 -12.33 6.31 8.78
N GLY A 157 -12.04 6.68 7.52
CA GLY A 157 -11.26 5.83 6.62
C GLY A 157 -11.92 4.48 6.32
N GLY A 158 -13.23 4.47 6.06
CA GLY A 158 -13.87 3.31 5.45
C GLY A 158 -13.24 3.06 4.08
N GLY A 159 -13.02 1.79 3.73
CA GLY A 159 -12.52 1.43 2.41
C GLY A 159 -13.39 2.01 1.30
N ILE A 160 -12.79 2.07 0.11
CA ILE A 160 -13.36 2.77 -1.03
C ILE A 160 -14.67 2.14 -1.49
N LEU A 161 -14.80 0.81 -1.45
CA LEU A 161 -15.94 0.11 -2.02
C LEU A 161 -16.93 -0.34 -0.96
N LYS A 162 -18.21 -0.05 -1.19
CA LYS A 162 -19.32 -0.67 -0.49
C LYS A 162 -19.93 -1.76 -1.36
N ASN A 163 -20.44 -2.80 -0.73
CA ASN A 163 -21.07 -3.95 -1.39
C ASN A 163 -20.15 -4.80 -2.28
N VAL A 164 -18.83 -4.65 -2.19
CA VAL A 164 -17.89 -5.52 -2.91
C VAL A 164 -17.85 -6.92 -2.31
N GLU A 165 -17.68 -7.92 -3.17
CA GLU A 165 -17.33 -9.29 -2.80
C GLU A 165 -15.82 -9.46 -2.91
N ILE A 166 -15.21 -9.92 -1.82
CA ILE A 166 -13.77 -10.10 -1.74
C ILE A 166 -13.50 -11.53 -1.29
N ASP A 167 -12.59 -12.20 -1.99
CA ASP A 167 -12.00 -13.47 -1.60
C ASP A 167 -10.54 -13.19 -1.20
N PHE A 168 -10.13 -13.64 -0.02
CA PHE A 168 -8.79 -13.37 0.53
C PHE A 168 -7.99 -14.65 0.70
N ILE A 169 -6.77 -14.68 0.15
CA ILE A 169 -5.84 -15.80 0.31
C ILE A 169 -4.60 -15.33 1.08
N ASP A 170 -4.29 -15.99 2.18
CA ASP A 170 -3.06 -15.81 2.93
C ASP A 170 -1.87 -16.37 2.14
N ILE A 171 -0.99 -15.46 1.72
CA ILE A 171 0.32 -15.78 1.17
C ILE A 171 1.45 -15.33 2.12
N GLY A 172 1.13 -15.01 3.37
CA GLY A 172 2.09 -14.58 4.37
C GLY A 172 3.00 -15.69 4.88
N HIS A 173 4.15 -15.26 5.39
CA HIS A 173 5.10 -16.06 6.15
C HIS A 173 5.84 -15.18 7.16
N MET A 174 6.20 -15.74 8.30
CA MET A 174 6.93 -15.02 9.35
C MET A 174 8.41 -15.38 9.29
N ILE A 175 9.27 -14.41 8.97
CA ILE A 175 10.73 -14.56 9.02
C ILE A 175 11.27 -13.67 10.13
N ASN A 176 11.83 -14.26 11.18
CA ASN A 176 12.39 -13.52 12.32
C ASN A 176 11.40 -12.52 12.97
N GLY A 177 10.12 -12.90 13.04
CA GLY A 177 9.07 -12.04 13.59
C GLY A 177 8.60 -10.92 12.65
N ILE A 178 9.14 -10.85 11.43
CA ILE A 178 8.70 -9.94 10.39
C ILE A 178 7.79 -10.70 9.44
N GLU A 179 6.60 -10.15 9.23
CA GLU A 179 5.65 -10.65 8.26
C GLU A 179 6.09 -10.29 6.84
N THR A 180 6.19 -11.29 5.97
CA THR A 180 6.59 -11.16 4.57
C THR A 180 5.73 -12.05 3.68
N TRP A 181 5.73 -11.80 2.38
CA TRP A 181 5.15 -12.72 1.41
C TRP A 181 6.01 -13.98 1.25
N ASP A 182 5.31 -15.10 1.11
CA ASP A 182 5.85 -16.35 0.58
C ASP A 182 5.55 -16.43 -0.92
N PRO A 183 6.56 -16.17 -1.79
CA PRO A 183 6.35 -16.18 -3.23
C PRO A 183 5.99 -17.56 -3.77
N THR A 184 6.24 -18.65 -3.01
CA THR A 184 5.88 -20.00 -3.46
C THR A 184 4.37 -20.23 -3.42
N LYS A 185 3.63 -19.46 -2.61
CA LYS A 185 2.16 -19.54 -2.51
C LYS A 185 1.43 -18.71 -3.58
N LEU A 186 2.10 -17.72 -4.18
CA LEU A 186 1.43 -16.76 -5.06
C LEU A 186 0.80 -17.43 -6.29
N SER A 187 1.51 -18.35 -6.94
CA SER A 187 1.02 -19.03 -8.14
C SER A 187 -0.28 -19.79 -7.84
N ALA A 188 -0.31 -20.58 -6.76
CA ALA A 188 -1.50 -21.29 -6.33
C ALA A 188 -2.64 -20.34 -5.93
N ALA A 189 -2.35 -19.23 -5.26
CA ALA A 189 -3.35 -18.23 -4.92
C ALA A 189 -4.01 -17.62 -6.17
N VAL A 190 -3.21 -17.26 -7.19
CA VAL A 190 -3.73 -16.75 -8.46
C VAL A 190 -4.60 -17.79 -9.16
N GLN A 191 -4.22 -19.06 -9.17
CA GLN A 191 -5.05 -20.12 -9.76
C GLN A 191 -6.38 -20.30 -9.04
N LEU A 192 -6.38 -20.28 -7.70
CA LEU A 192 -7.63 -20.35 -6.93
C LEU A 192 -8.57 -19.18 -7.24
N PHE A 193 -8.01 -17.98 -7.44
CA PHE A 193 -8.80 -16.82 -7.83
C PHE A 193 -9.48 -16.97 -9.20
N ILE A 194 -8.84 -17.65 -10.14
CA ILE A 194 -9.39 -17.93 -11.47
C ILE A 194 -10.40 -19.07 -11.41
N ASP A 195 -9.97 -20.23 -10.91
CA ASP A 195 -10.69 -21.50 -11.06
C ASP A 195 -11.81 -21.71 -10.03
N VAL A 196 -11.65 -21.14 -8.83
CA VAL A 196 -12.53 -21.43 -7.69
C VAL A 196 -13.36 -20.22 -7.32
N PHE A 197 -12.74 -19.04 -7.24
CA PHE A 197 -13.40 -17.84 -6.75
C PHE A 197 -13.98 -16.93 -7.86
N ASP A 198 -13.66 -17.22 -9.13
CA ASP A 198 -14.14 -16.50 -10.32
C ASP A 198 -14.02 -14.96 -10.17
N VAL A 199 -12.84 -14.50 -9.75
CA VAL A 199 -12.62 -13.07 -9.51
C VAL A 199 -12.35 -12.30 -10.81
N ASN A 200 -12.62 -11.00 -10.80
CA ASN A 200 -12.38 -10.13 -11.96
C ASN A 200 -11.02 -9.42 -11.89
N LEU A 201 -10.61 -9.07 -10.68
CA LEU A 201 -9.39 -8.30 -10.38
C LEU A 201 -8.67 -8.96 -9.21
N ILE A 202 -7.34 -9.00 -9.24
CA ILE A 202 -6.52 -9.53 -8.15
C ILE A 202 -5.61 -8.42 -7.63
N ASN A 203 -5.74 -8.07 -6.34
CA ASN A 203 -4.85 -7.13 -5.68
C ASN A 203 -3.62 -7.85 -5.10
N LEU A 204 -2.43 -7.43 -5.55
CA LEU A 204 -1.13 -7.91 -5.12
C LEU A 204 -0.30 -6.75 -4.54
N SER A 205 -0.48 -6.44 -3.26
CA SER A 205 0.16 -5.29 -2.57
C SER A 205 1.61 -5.53 -2.13
N GLY A 206 2.33 -6.40 -2.83
CA GLY A 206 3.69 -6.79 -2.52
C GLY A 206 4.41 -7.30 -3.77
N GLY A 207 5.68 -7.65 -3.60
CA GLY A 207 6.49 -8.15 -4.70
C GLY A 207 7.91 -8.51 -4.28
N ILE A 208 8.62 -9.17 -5.17
CA ILE A 208 9.98 -9.66 -4.96
C ILE A 208 10.93 -9.09 -6.03
N ILE A 209 12.20 -8.93 -5.67
CA ILE A 209 13.22 -8.42 -6.59
C ILE A 209 13.78 -9.60 -7.42
N PRO A 210 13.63 -9.62 -8.76
CA PRO A 210 14.05 -10.72 -9.63
C PRO A 210 15.49 -11.24 -9.50
N ASN A 211 16.37 -10.42 -8.91
CA ASN A 211 17.79 -10.69 -8.80
C ASN A 211 18.29 -10.87 -7.35
N LEU A 212 17.40 -10.86 -6.35
CA LEU A 212 17.76 -11.37 -5.03
C LEU A 212 17.91 -12.87 -5.20
N ARG A 213 19.16 -13.26 -5.39
CA ARG A 213 19.68 -14.60 -5.52
C ARG A 213 19.07 -15.54 -4.47
N LEU A 214 17.94 -16.16 -4.80
CA LEU A 214 17.57 -17.48 -4.28
C LEU A 214 18.50 -18.51 -4.98
N THR A 215 19.82 -18.30 -4.93
CA THR A 215 20.79 -19.03 -5.76
C THR A 215 21.16 -20.41 -5.24
N ASP A 216 20.48 -20.93 -4.22
CA ASP A 216 20.81 -22.24 -3.69
C ASP A 216 19.79 -23.33 -4.07
N ILE A 217 18.75 -23.00 -4.87
CA ILE A 217 17.78 -23.98 -5.38
C ILE A 217 17.59 -23.81 -6.91
N PRO A 218 18.40 -24.50 -7.74
CA PRO A 218 18.39 -24.36 -9.20
C PRO A 218 17.09 -24.77 -9.91
N ASP A 219 16.27 -25.63 -9.28
CA ASP A 219 15.11 -26.28 -9.93
C ASP A 219 13.75 -25.72 -9.49
N LEU A 220 13.74 -24.72 -8.61
CA LEU A 220 12.52 -24.14 -8.05
C LEU A 220 12.65 -22.62 -8.06
N HIS A 221 12.70 -22.03 -9.26
CA HIS A 221 12.67 -20.59 -9.38
C HIS A 221 11.19 -20.16 -9.32
N PRO A 222 10.64 -19.74 -8.17
CA PRO A 222 9.22 -19.45 -8.02
C PRO A 222 8.72 -18.46 -9.08
N TYR A 223 9.62 -17.66 -9.65
CA TYR A 223 9.30 -16.71 -10.72
C TYR A 223 8.69 -17.32 -11.96
N SER A 224 9.08 -18.53 -12.40
CA SER A 224 8.44 -19.11 -13.59
C SER A 224 6.98 -19.46 -13.29
N ALA A 225 6.73 -20.15 -12.17
CA ALA A 225 5.36 -20.49 -11.76
C ALA A 225 4.50 -19.25 -11.49
N MET A 226 5.07 -18.20 -10.88
CA MET A 226 4.35 -16.94 -10.70
C MET A 226 4.08 -16.25 -12.05
N LYS A 227 5.05 -16.26 -12.98
CA LYS A 227 4.88 -15.74 -14.34
C LYS A 227 3.78 -16.43 -15.10
N ASP A 228 3.84 -17.75 -15.15
CA ASP A 228 2.83 -18.55 -15.84
C ASP A 228 1.44 -18.26 -15.24
N SER A 229 1.31 -18.17 -13.91
CA SER A 229 0.02 -17.88 -13.26
C SER A 229 -0.53 -16.47 -13.53
N VAL A 230 0.31 -15.42 -13.57
CA VAL A 230 -0.20 -14.06 -13.85
C VAL A 230 -0.50 -13.86 -15.34
N GLU A 231 0.25 -14.53 -16.22
CA GLU A 231 -0.04 -14.56 -17.66
C GLU A 231 -1.35 -15.32 -17.92
N GLU A 232 -1.55 -16.47 -17.26
CA GLU A 232 -2.79 -17.24 -17.34
C GLU A 232 -4.00 -16.46 -16.78
N ALA A 233 -3.85 -15.73 -15.67
CA ALA A 233 -4.89 -14.83 -15.18
C ALA A 233 -5.33 -13.85 -16.27
N PHE A 234 -4.35 -13.20 -16.91
CA PHE A 234 -4.59 -12.23 -17.97
C PHE A 234 -5.28 -12.86 -19.19
N GLU A 235 -4.83 -14.04 -19.60
CA GLU A 235 -5.45 -14.81 -20.69
C GLU A 235 -6.90 -15.21 -20.39
N ASN A 236 -7.25 -15.43 -19.12
CA ASN A 236 -8.60 -15.69 -18.64
C ASN A 236 -9.44 -14.41 -18.41
N GLY A 237 -8.87 -13.23 -18.63
CA GLY A 237 -9.58 -11.96 -18.48
C GLY A 237 -9.60 -11.41 -17.05
N VAL A 238 -8.76 -11.97 -16.17
CA VAL A 238 -8.53 -11.54 -14.80
C VAL A 238 -7.24 -10.73 -14.75
N VAL A 239 -7.27 -9.54 -14.16
CA VAL A 239 -6.07 -8.66 -14.14
C VAL A 239 -5.48 -8.58 -12.74
N CYS A 240 -4.18 -8.85 -12.63
CA CYS A 240 -3.41 -8.61 -11.41
C CYS A 240 -2.96 -7.15 -11.34
N ILE A 241 -3.27 -6.48 -10.24
CA ILE A 241 -2.86 -5.12 -9.91
C ILE A 241 -1.80 -5.21 -8.80
N CYS A 242 -0.60 -4.71 -9.08
CA CYS A 242 0.61 -5.07 -8.35
C CYS A 242 1.36 -3.84 -7.84
N ALA A 243 1.85 -3.88 -6.60
CA ALA A 243 2.74 -2.84 -6.08
C ALA A 243 4.11 -2.89 -6.78
N ILE A 244 4.61 -1.75 -7.26
CA ILE A 244 5.92 -1.70 -7.96
C ILE A 244 7.14 -1.82 -7.04
N GLY A 245 6.94 -1.70 -5.73
CA GLY A 245 8.00 -1.69 -4.73
C GLY A 245 8.58 -0.30 -4.44
N ASN A 246 9.17 -0.17 -3.25
CA ASN A 246 9.64 1.11 -2.69
C ASN A 246 11.17 1.13 -2.58
N SER A 247 11.88 1.06 -3.71
CA SER A 247 13.34 0.87 -3.72
C SER A 247 14.14 1.90 -4.51
N HIS A 248 13.49 2.91 -5.08
CA HIS A 248 14.10 3.89 -6.01
C HIS A 248 14.78 3.27 -7.25
N LYS A 249 14.59 1.97 -7.51
CA LYS A 249 15.25 1.26 -8.61
C LYS A 249 14.58 1.61 -9.95
N LEU A 250 15.35 1.54 -11.02
CA LEU A 250 14.86 1.73 -12.41
C LEU A 250 14.08 0.52 -12.95
N ARG A 251 13.57 -0.35 -12.06
CA ARG A 251 12.74 -1.50 -12.43
C ARG A 251 11.80 -1.85 -11.29
N SER A 252 10.52 -2.07 -11.62
CA SER A 252 9.52 -2.57 -10.69
C SER A 252 9.85 -3.97 -10.17
N PHE A 253 9.32 -4.30 -9.01
CA PHE A 253 9.38 -5.66 -8.47
C PHE A 253 8.48 -6.59 -9.29
N TYR A 254 8.74 -7.88 -9.20
CA TYR A 254 7.85 -8.90 -9.73
C TYR A 254 6.73 -9.17 -8.70
N PRO A 255 5.45 -9.29 -9.08
CA PRO A 255 4.92 -9.43 -10.45
C PRO A 255 4.66 -8.11 -11.22
N ALA A 256 4.74 -6.93 -10.60
CA ALA A 256 4.45 -5.66 -11.27
C ALA A 256 5.29 -5.37 -12.54
N SER A 257 6.48 -5.97 -12.66
CA SER A 257 7.31 -5.86 -13.87
C SER A 257 6.82 -6.68 -15.07
N ASP A 258 5.79 -7.52 -14.89
CA ASP A 258 5.24 -8.35 -15.95
C ASP A 258 4.19 -7.58 -16.77
N ALA A 259 4.24 -7.73 -18.10
CA ALA A 259 3.36 -7.02 -19.02
C ALA A 259 1.88 -7.42 -18.88
N ALA A 260 1.61 -8.62 -18.36
CA ALA A 260 0.27 -9.13 -18.04
C ALA A 260 -0.33 -8.48 -16.77
N THR A 261 0.42 -7.62 -16.06
CA THR A 261 -0.05 -6.97 -14.84
C THR A 261 -0.27 -5.47 -15.03
N ILE A 262 -0.85 -4.84 -14.00
CA ILE A 262 -0.88 -3.39 -13.81
C ILE A 262 0.04 -3.06 -12.63
N GLY A 263 1.16 -2.41 -12.88
CA GLY A 263 2.06 -1.91 -11.86
C GLY A 263 1.64 -0.54 -11.31
N VAL A 264 1.55 -0.45 -9.99
CA VAL A 264 1.08 0.74 -9.26
C VAL A 264 2.16 1.34 -8.37
N GLY A 265 2.44 2.63 -8.59
CA GLY A 265 3.28 3.44 -7.71
C GLY A 265 2.48 4.31 -6.74
N ALA A 266 3.14 4.80 -5.71
CA ALA A 266 2.55 5.69 -4.73
C ALA A 266 2.71 7.17 -5.11
N ALA A 267 1.66 7.94 -4.88
CA ALA A 267 1.67 9.39 -4.96
C ALA A 267 1.30 10.02 -3.61
N GLY A 268 1.89 11.18 -3.31
CA GLY A 268 1.49 12.02 -2.18
C GLY A 268 0.74 13.25 -2.64
N ARG A 269 0.02 13.90 -1.72
CA ARG A 269 -0.60 15.20 -1.95
C ARG A 269 0.09 16.27 -1.11
N MET A 270 0.48 17.36 -1.74
CA MET A 270 1.17 18.49 -1.13
C MET A 270 0.31 19.15 -0.05
N GLY A 271 0.93 19.56 1.05
CA GLY A 271 0.28 20.33 2.13
C GLY A 271 -0.74 19.57 2.98
N ILE A 272 -0.94 18.26 2.79
CA ILE A 272 -1.85 17.45 3.61
C ILE A 272 -1.22 17.10 4.96
N SER A 273 0.05 16.75 4.92
CA SER A 273 0.84 16.29 6.04
C SER A 273 1.49 17.49 6.76
N PRO A 274 1.25 17.70 8.08
CA PRO A 274 1.85 18.82 8.79
C PRO A 274 3.37 18.70 8.90
N PHE A 275 4.08 19.80 8.64
CA PHE A 275 5.52 19.85 8.88
C PHE A 275 5.87 19.98 10.39
N PRO A 276 6.93 19.30 10.87
CA PRO A 276 7.65 18.22 10.21
C PRO A 276 6.93 16.88 10.45
N ASN A 277 6.82 16.04 9.43
CA ASN A 277 6.34 14.65 9.53
C ASN A 277 6.85 13.85 8.30
N LEU A 278 6.61 12.55 8.25
CA LEU A 278 7.10 11.69 7.17
C LEU A 278 6.55 12.14 5.80
N GLY A 279 5.26 12.41 5.69
CA GLY A 279 4.64 12.86 4.43
C GLY A 279 5.18 14.19 3.91
N SER A 280 5.44 15.17 4.78
CA SER A 280 6.02 16.48 4.40
C SER A 280 7.50 16.36 4.05
N LEU A 281 8.22 15.39 4.63
CA LEU A 281 9.58 15.07 4.21
C LEU A 281 9.61 14.48 2.79
N TYR A 282 8.65 13.62 2.46
CA TYR A 282 8.51 13.06 1.11
C TYR A 282 8.16 14.14 0.09
N GLU A 283 7.31 15.11 0.47
CA GLU A 283 7.00 16.28 -0.35
C GLU A 283 8.26 17.10 -0.66
N VAL A 284 9.08 17.42 0.36
CA VAL A 284 10.35 18.15 0.16
C VAL A 284 11.30 17.37 -0.74
N ARG A 285 11.47 16.05 -0.51
CA ARG A 285 12.30 15.19 -1.36
C ARG A 285 11.78 15.15 -2.79
N ALA A 286 10.47 15.04 -2.98
CA ALA A 286 9.85 15.04 -4.30
C ALA A 286 10.14 16.34 -5.05
N ALA A 287 10.01 17.50 -4.39
CA ALA A 287 10.36 18.80 -4.99
C ALA A 287 11.85 18.88 -5.38
N GLN A 288 12.75 18.40 -4.51
CA GLN A 288 14.20 18.37 -4.79
C GLN A 288 14.56 17.48 -5.99
N HIS A 289 13.76 16.46 -6.26
CA HIS A 289 13.97 15.51 -7.36
C HIS A 289 13.10 15.81 -8.60
N GLY A 290 12.36 16.91 -8.63
CA GLY A 290 11.49 17.27 -9.76
C GLY A 290 10.32 16.29 -9.96
N LEU A 291 9.79 15.74 -8.88
CA LEU A 291 8.69 14.75 -8.87
C LEU A 291 7.32 15.37 -8.51
N THR A 292 7.27 16.69 -8.36
CA THR A 292 6.02 17.43 -8.14
C THR A 292 5.28 17.58 -9.46
N SER A 293 3.97 17.37 -9.42
CA SER A 293 3.09 17.53 -10.58
C SER A 293 3.19 18.93 -11.17
N CYS A 294 3.17 19.00 -12.49
CA CYS A 294 3.02 20.22 -13.28
C CYS A 294 1.98 20.05 -14.40
N GLY A 295 1.21 18.96 -14.35
CA GLY A 295 0.22 18.58 -15.34
C GLY A 295 -1.18 19.13 -15.04
N ASP A 296 -2.18 18.29 -15.17
CA ASP A 296 -3.60 18.66 -15.06
C ASP A 296 -3.92 19.36 -13.74
N ALA A 297 -4.87 20.30 -13.77
CA ALA A 297 -5.24 21.11 -12.61
C ALA A 297 -5.69 20.26 -11.41
N ASP A 298 -6.40 19.15 -11.67
CA ASP A 298 -6.88 18.21 -10.65
C ASP A 298 -5.73 17.43 -9.97
N CYS A 299 -4.58 17.35 -10.64
CA CYS A 299 -3.37 16.70 -10.16
C CYS A 299 -2.28 17.70 -9.72
N ALA A 300 -2.51 19.02 -9.81
CA ALA A 300 -1.49 20.03 -9.56
C ALA A 300 -0.93 20.00 -8.12
N ASP A 301 -1.73 19.50 -7.17
CA ASP A 301 -1.33 19.34 -5.78
C ASP A 301 -0.62 18.01 -5.49
N PHE A 302 -0.29 17.19 -6.50
CA PHE A 302 0.25 15.85 -6.30
C PHE A 302 1.74 15.70 -6.59
N TYR A 303 2.27 14.69 -5.93
CA TYR A 303 3.59 14.12 -5.85
C TYR A 303 3.86 12.70 -6.37
N ALA A 304 4.82 12.41 -7.23
CA ALA A 304 5.30 11.02 -7.30
C ALA A 304 6.18 10.71 -6.08
N SER A 305 5.90 9.62 -5.35
CA SER A 305 6.71 9.24 -4.18
C SER A 305 8.17 9.09 -4.59
N PRO A 306 9.13 9.71 -3.87
CA PRO A 306 10.54 9.56 -4.18
C PRO A 306 10.95 8.09 -4.18
N GLU A 307 10.36 7.26 -3.30
CA GLU A 307 10.69 5.84 -3.07
C GLU A 307 10.22 4.86 -4.13
N ASN A 308 9.32 5.28 -5.01
CA ASN A 308 8.83 4.43 -6.08
C ASN A 308 9.99 3.82 -6.88
N SER A 309 9.91 2.52 -7.15
CA SER A 309 10.55 1.95 -8.34
C SER A 309 10.02 2.68 -9.59
N ARG A 310 10.79 2.71 -10.69
CA ARG A 310 10.49 3.52 -11.88
C ARG A 310 10.70 2.73 -13.17
N GLY A 311 10.14 3.23 -14.25
CA GLY A 311 10.33 2.70 -15.60
C GLY A 311 9.45 1.48 -15.88
N SER A 312 10.04 0.44 -16.47
CA SER A 312 9.30 -0.74 -16.92
C SER A 312 8.55 -1.42 -15.77
N GLY A 313 7.24 -1.64 -15.98
CA GLY A 313 6.32 -2.18 -14.97
C GLY A 313 5.68 -1.13 -14.07
N LEU A 314 5.73 0.15 -14.42
CA LEU A 314 4.92 1.21 -13.81
C LEU A 314 3.85 1.66 -14.80
N ASP A 315 2.59 1.33 -14.52
CA ASP A 315 1.46 1.69 -15.39
C ASP A 315 0.70 2.92 -14.87
N CYS A 316 0.65 3.15 -13.56
CA CYS A 316 0.00 4.34 -12.99
C CYS A 316 0.47 4.66 -11.57
N LEU A 317 0.09 5.84 -11.08
CA LEU A 317 0.20 6.23 -9.68
C LEU A 317 -1.18 6.28 -9.04
N ALA A 318 -1.24 6.05 -7.73
CA ALA A 318 -2.41 6.35 -6.90
C ALA A 318 -1.96 6.91 -5.54
N PRO A 319 -2.85 7.58 -4.78
CA PRO A 319 -2.53 8.02 -3.44
C PRO A 319 -1.96 6.89 -2.57
N GLY A 320 -0.78 7.10 -2.01
CA GLY A 320 -0.08 6.07 -1.24
C GLY A 320 1.03 6.61 -0.37
N VAL A 321 1.10 7.93 -0.17
CA VAL A 321 2.04 8.56 0.77
C VAL A 321 1.25 9.23 1.88
N ALA A 322 1.58 8.86 3.12
CA ALA A 322 0.94 9.34 4.34
C ALA A 322 -0.59 9.17 4.31
N LEU A 323 -1.06 8.02 3.82
CA LEU A 323 -2.47 7.66 3.73
C LEU A 323 -3.00 7.29 5.12
N PRO A 324 -4.01 7.99 5.66
CA PRO A 324 -4.54 7.71 6.99
C PRO A 324 -5.44 6.46 6.96
N ILE A 325 -5.00 5.37 7.58
CA ILE A 325 -5.76 4.11 7.67
C ILE A 325 -6.19 3.89 9.11
N CYS A 326 -7.50 3.70 9.30
CA CYS A 326 -8.08 3.36 10.60
C CYS A 326 -7.89 1.88 10.90
N VAL A 327 -7.76 1.47 12.17
CA VAL A 327 -7.62 0.08 12.62
C VAL A 327 -8.76 -0.31 13.56
N ASP A 328 -8.89 -1.59 13.91
CA ASP A 328 -10.13 -2.13 14.52
C ASP A 328 -10.49 -1.51 15.87
N ASP A 329 -9.51 -1.04 16.62
CA ASP A 329 -9.72 -0.35 17.90
C ASP A 329 -10.02 1.16 17.73
N GLY A 330 -10.26 1.60 16.50
CA GLY A 330 -10.62 2.97 16.12
C GLY A 330 -9.43 3.91 15.95
N ALA A 331 -8.19 3.43 16.10
CA ALA A 331 -7.04 4.29 15.87
C ALA A 331 -6.78 4.58 14.41
N VAL A 332 -5.97 5.60 14.13
CA VAL A 332 -5.52 5.92 12.78
C VAL A 332 -4.02 6.06 12.71
N PHE A 333 -3.41 5.52 11.65
CA PHE A 333 -1.98 5.66 11.34
C PHE A 333 -1.82 6.12 9.90
N ASP A 334 -0.76 6.88 9.60
CA ASP A 334 -0.40 7.23 8.23
C ASP A 334 0.55 6.20 7.62
N TYR A 335 0.15 5.63 6.48
CA TYR A 335 0.92 4.64 5.76
C TYR A 335 1.46 5.19 4.45
N THR A 336 2.68 4.74 4.11
CA THR A 336 3.35 5.12 2.87
C THR A 336 3.84 3.86 2.16
N GLY A 337 3.59 3.79 0.85
CA GLY A 337 4.12 2.75 -0.02
C GLY A 337 3.19 2.42 -1.17
N SER A 338 3.76 1.87 -2.24
CA SER A 338 3.01 1.32 -3.37
C SER A 338 1.98 0.28 -2.94
N SER A 339 2.26 -0.50 -1.88
CA SER A 339 1.33 -1.45 -1.26
C SER A 339 -0.04 -0.86 -0.88
N PHE A 340 -0.10 0.43 -0.56
CA PHE A 340 -1.34 1.13 -0.19
C PHE A 340 -1.95 1.89 -1.37
N ALA A 341 -1.17 2.19 -2.40
CA ALA A 341 -1.66 2.73 -3.66
C ALA A 341 -2.37 1.64 -4.50
N THR A 342 -1.81 0.42 -4.55
CA THR A 342 -2.37 -0.74 -5.26
C THR A 342 -3.87 -0.98 -4.96
N PRO A 343 -4.32 -1.08 -3.69
CA PRO A 343 -5.73 -1.31 -3.39
C PRO A 343 -6.64 -0.16 -3.82
N ILE A 344 -6.12 1.07 -3.94
CA ILE A 344 -6.89 2.20 -4.49
C ILE A 344 -7.14 2.00 -5.98
N VAL A 345 -6.12 1.58 -6.74
CA VAL A 345 -6.26 1.28 -8.16
C VAL A 345 -7.23 0.12 -8.38
N THR A 346 -7.09 -0.95 -7.60
CA THR A 346 -8.00 -2.10 -7.61
C THR A 346 -9.44 -1.62 -7.38
N ALA A 347 -9.66 -0.78 -6.37
CA ALA A 347 -10.98 -0.26 -6.04
C ALA A 347 -11.54 0.69 -7.12
N ALA A 348 -10.71 1.57 -7.68
CA ALA A 348 -11.08 2.48 -8.75
C ALA A 348 -11.51 1.73 -10.02
N LEU A 349 -10.76 0.69 -10.40
CA LEU A 349 -11.10 -0.17 -11.53
C LEU A 349 -12.39 -0.94 -11.29
N ALA A 350 -12.56 -1.55 -10.11
CA ALA A 350 -13.81 -2.24 -9.77
C ALA A 350 -15.02 -1.30 -9.88
N ALA A 351 -14.92 -0.09 -9.34
CA ALA A 351 -15.95 0.93 -9.44
C ALA A 351 -16.24 1.37 -10.90
N ALA A 352 -15.21 1.43 -11.75
CA ALA A 352 -15.34 1.87 -13.13
C ALA A 352 -15.84 0.77 -14.09
N LEU A 353 -15.63 -0.50 -13.74
CA LEU A 353 -16.08 -1.67 -14.50
C LEU A 353 -17.47 -2.15 -14.07
N ASP A 354 -17.90 -1.78 -12.86
CA ASP A 354 -19.22 -2.08 -12.36
C ASP A 354 -20.31 -1.43 -13.23
N GLY A 355 -21.15 -2.27 -13.84
CA GLY A 355 -22.15 -1.86 -14.82
C GLY A 355 -21.60 -1.49 -16.22
N ASP A 356 -20.32 -1.68 -16.49
CA ASP A 356 -19.75 -1.43 -17.83
C ASP A 356 -20.08 -2.59 -18.79
N GLU A 357 -21.09 -2.40 -19.63
CA GLU A 357 -21.53 -3.41 -20.61
C GLU A 357 -20.41 -3.83 -21.56
N THR A 358 -19.48 -2.93 -21.89
CA THR A 358 -18.37 -3.25 -22.80
C THR A 358 -17.38 -4.20 -22.17
N TYR A 359 -17.15 -4.09 -20.86
CA TYR A 359 -16.34 -5.04 -20.10
C TYR A 359 -16.99 -6.43 -20.11
N TRP A 360 -18.28 -6.52 -19.81
CA TRP A 360 -19.01 -7.80 -19.70
C TRP A 360 -19.20 -8.52 -21.04
N MET A 361 -19.26 -7.79 -22.16
CA MET A 361 -19.29 -8.38 -23.51
C MET A 361 -17.94 -9.00 -23.94
N LYS A 362 -16.85 -8.72 -23.22
CA LYS A 362 -15.52 -9.27 -23.52
C LYS A 362 -15.26 -10.49 -22.65
N ALA A 363 -14.35 -11.36 -23.11
CA ALA A 363 -13.87 -12.52 -22.38
C ALA A 363 -12.37 -12.71 -22.60
N GLY A 364 -11.74 -13.48 -21.71
CA GLY A 364 -10.32 -13.83 -21.79
C GLY A 364 -9.41 -12.61 -21.95
N PHE A 365 -8.34 -12.79 -22.73
CA PHE A 365 -7.37 -11.76 -23.08
C PHE A 365 -7.99 -10.41 -23.48
N ALA A 366 -9.06 -10.41 -24.29
CA ALA A 366 -9.71 -9.18 -24.75
C ALA A 366 -10.35 -8.38 -23.59
N ARG A 367 -10.83 -9.08 -22.55
CA ARG A 367 -11.36 -8.46 -21.32
C ARG A 367 -10.22 -7.83 -20.53
N ALA A 368 -9.11 -8.54 -20.33
CA ALA A 368 -7.95 -8.02 -19.61
C ALA A 368 -7.32 -6.79 -20.29
N GLU A 369 -7.16 -6.82 -21.61
CA GLU A 369 -6.73 -5.66 -22.41
C GLU A 369 -7.68 -4.46 -22.26
N TYR A 370 -8.98 -4.71 -22.13
CA TYR A 370 -9.95 -3.65 -21.89
C TYR A 370 -9.75 -3.01 -20.51
N VAL A 371 -9.45 -3.79 -19.48
CA VAL A 371 -9.14 -3.27 -18.14
C VAL A 371 -7.91 -2.36 -18.18
N LYS A 372 -6.83 -2.75 -18.87
CA LYS A 372 -5.63 -1.88 -19.02
C LYS A 372 -5.94 -0.58 -19.76
N LYS A 373 -6.76 -0.63 -20.82
CA LYS A 373 -7.22 0.58 -21.54
C LYS A 373 -8.12 1.44 -20.67
N LYS A 374 -9.00 0.82 -19.89
CA LYS A 374 -9.88 1.51 -18.94
C LYS A 374 -9.03 2.25 -17.90
N LEU A 375 -8.02 1.59 -17.31
CA LEU A 375 -7.07 2.23 -16.41
C LEU A 375 -6.47 3.51 -17.03
N ALA A 376 -5.88 3.39 -18.21
CA ALA A 376 -5.25 4.52 -18.88
C ALA A 376 -6.22 5.69 -19.11
N SER A 377 -7.51 5.41 -19.38
CA SER A 377 -8.55 6.44 -19.52
C SER A 377 -9.00 7.09 -18.21
N LEU A 378 -8.73 6.45 -17.06
CA LEU A 378 -9.04 6.97 -15.73
C LEU A 378 -7.88 7.79 -15.14
N CYS A 379 -6.66 7.60 -15.67
CA CYS A 379 -5.49 8.33 -15.22
C CYS A 379 -5.50 9.78 -15.73
N GLN A 380 -5.04 10.69 -14.87
CA GLN A 380 -4.82 12.10 -15.17
C GLN A 380 -3.32 12.37 -15.28
N ASP A 381 -2.90 13.16 -16.27
CA ASP A 381 -1.49 13.43 -16.51
C ASP A 381 -0.94 14.39 -15.44
N MET A 382 0.09 13.96 -14.70
CA MET A 382 0.79 14.78 -13.71
C MET A 382 1.88 15.67 -14.33
N GLY A 383 2.11 15.61 -15.65
CA GLY A 383 3.18 16.34 -16.33
C GLY A 383 4.59 15.76 -16.06
N LEU A 384 4.67 14.56 -15.50
CA LEU A 384 5.92 13.85 -15.21
C LEU A 384 6.33 12.96 -16.40
N SER A 385 7.56 12.46 -16.42
CA SER A 385 7.93 11.48 -17.45
C SER A 385 7.15 10.17 -17.29
N VAL A 386 6.91 9.45 -18.39
CA VAL A 386 6.23 8.14 -18.37
C VAL A 386 6.90 7.15 -17.42
N ASP A 387 8.23 7.20 -17.26
CA ASP A 387 8.97 6.35 -16.33
C ASP A 387 8.67 6.65 -14.85
N VAL A 388 8.07 7.80 -14.55
CA VAL A 388 7.74 8.25 -13.19
C VAL A 388 6.26 8.10 -12.88
N GLN A 389 5.38 8.27 -13.87
CA GLN A 389 3.93 8.25 -13.64
C GLN A 389 3.15 7.16 -14.40
N GLY A 390 3.79 6.46 -15.35
CA GLY A 390 3.08 5.60 -16.29
C GLY A 390 2.06 6.40 -17.09
N HIS A 391 0.79 5.99 -17.04
CA HIS A 391 -0.34 6.70 -17.63
C HIS A 391 -0.81 7.92 -16.83
N GLY A 392 -0.30 8.12 -15.60
CA GLY A 392 -0.69 9.24 -14.74
C GLY A 392 -1.24 8.80 -13.38
N LEU A 393 -1.90 9.74 -12.70
CA LEU A 393 -2.52 9.53 -11.39
C LEU A 393 -3.97 9.08 -11.57
N ILE A 394 -4.36 7.97 -10.95
CA ILE A 394 -5.77 7.61 -10.83
C ILE A 394 -6.38 8.23 -9.57
N LEU A 395 -7.52 8.86 -9.75
CA LEU A 395 -8.36 9.40 -8.68
C LEU A 395 -9.76 8.83 -8.82
N ILE A 396 -10.44 8.63 -7.70
CA ILE A 396 -11.85 8.19 -7.69
C ILE A 396 -12.71 9.44 -7.61
N SER A 397 -12.84 10.13 -8.73
CA SER A 397 -13.80 11.22 -8.87
C SER A 397 -15.22 10.63 -8.94
N GLY A 398 -16.15 11.31 -8.24
CA GLY A 398 -17.48 10.79 -7.91
C GLY A 398 -18.44 10.74 -9.09
#